data_AF-A0A8T0G7X6-F1
#
_entry.id   AF-A0A8T0G7X6-F1
#
_cell.length_a   1.000
_cell.length_b   1.000
_cell.length_c   1.000
_cell.angle_alpha   90.00
_cell.angle_beta   90.00
_cell.angle_gamma   90.00
#
_symmetry.space_group_name_H-M   'P 1'
#
loop_
_entity.id
_entity.type
_entity.pdbx_description
1 polymer ?
#
loop_
_entity_poly.entity_id
_entity_poly.type
_entity_poly.pdbx_seq_one_letter_code
_entity_poly.pdbx_strand_id
1 'polypeptide(L)'
;MASLCSSCRPQAHLSLVSSKLATTSPTRTRQHLSMCRNQSSSNSSAEETHSIDGAASVIRTALCSVVCTAAVVLQSLPDTAVAATPYSQSQTQSERLQIGLLNGRIRACPLDINPNCVSTSSSNQAYAFPWEVPASDSATAVKKIESAILGTQKNPQIVKVEDISDGKRNGKYMVAEVDGFLGRDTLEFLVRDDIVTYRSMANKVQYVYPFTTPLGDFGAQQKHIQALGDELGWLLPDFDTTK
;
A
#
# COMPACT_ATOMS: atom_id res chain seq x y z
N MET A 1 43.19 -46.99 -25.44
CA MET A 1 42.40 -48.19 -25.79
C MET A 1 40.93 -47.76 -25.69
N ALA A 2 40.35 -47.26 -26.79
CA ALA A 2 39.42 -47.98 -27.70
C ALA A 2 38.09 -48.34 -26.99
N SER A 3 36.87 -48.12 -27.49
CA SER A 3 36.35 -47.65 -28.78
C SER A 3 34.84 -47.30 -28.63
N LEU A 4 34.36 -46.53 -29.61
CA LEU A 4 33.03 -46.05 -29.99
C LEU A 4 31.82 -47.04 -29.95
N CYS A 5 30.61 -46.49 -29.76
CA CYS A 5 29.34 -46.70 -30.53
C CYS A 5 28.14 -46.16 -29.72
N SER A 6 27.00 -45.70 -30.25
CA SER A 6 26.57 -45.13 -31.53
C SER A 6 25.16 -44.54 -31.30
N SER A 7 24.87 -43.46 -32.02
CA SER A 7 23.59 -42.76 -32.25
C SER A 7 22.32 -43.62 -32.40
N CYS A 8 21.17 -43.11 -31.95
CA CYS A 8 19.95 -43.10 -32.77
C CYS A 8 18.92 -42.07 -32.27
N ARG A 9 18.49 -41.22 -33.21
CA ARG A 9 17.48 -40.15 -33.16
C ARG A 9 16.29 -40.59 -34.02
N PRO A 10 15.05 -40.18 -33.74
CA PRO A 10 14.05 -40.07 -34.79
C PRO A 10 13.66 -38.60 -35.02
N GLN A 11 13.86 -38.16 -36.26
CA GLN A 11 13.25 -36.99 -36.89
C GLN A 11 11.95 -37.46 -37.55
N ALA A 12 10.86 -36.71 -37.38
CA ALA A 12 9.71 -36.76 -38.27
C ALA A 12 9.66 -35.45 -39.06
N HIS A 13 9.43 -35.58 -40.36
CA HIS A 13 9.61 -34.57 -41.40
C HIS A 13 8.26 -34.21 -42.03
N LEU A 14 8.04 -32.90 -42.22
CA LEU A 14 7.28 -32.19 -43.27
C LEU A 14 5.89 -32.66 -43.73
N SER A 15 4.96 -31.68 -43.80
CA SER A 15 4.47 -31.20 -45.11
C SER A 15 3.84 -29.80 -45.04
N LEU A 16 4.34 -28.93 -45.94
CA LEU A 16 3.78 -27.64 -46.37
C LEU A 16 2.39 -27.81 -47.03
N VAL A 17 1.49 -26.84 -46.82
CA VAL A 17 0.58 -26.36 -47.88
C VAL A 17 0.53 -24.83 -47.81
N SER A 18 0.63 -24.21 -48.99
CA SER A 18 0.71 -22.77 -49.26
C SER A 18 -0.37 -22.38 -50.27
N SER A 19 -1.09 -21.29 -50.02
CA SER A 19 -1.84 -20.49 -51.01
C SER A 19 -2.28 -19.17 -50.34
N LYS A 20 -1.57 -18.06 -50.57
CA LYS A 20 -1.74 -17.02 -51.62
C LYS A 20 -2.98 -16.11 -51.50
N LEU A 21 -2.67 -14.85 -51.10
CA LEU A 21 -3.05 -13.54 -51.67
C LEU A 21 -4.51 -13.23 -52.04
N ALA A 22 -5.05 -12.15 -51.46
CA ALA A 22 -5.78 -11.12 -52.21
C ALA A 22 -5.87 -9.77 -51.46
N THR A 23 -5.30 -8.76 -52.11
CA THR A 23 -5.46 -7.31 -51.99
C THR A 23 -6.92 -6.85 -52.06
N THR A 24 -7.32 -5.82 -51.29
CA THR A 24 -7.98 -4.58 -51.78
C THR A 24 -8.46 -3.67 -50.63
N SER A 25 -7.97 -2.43 -50.62
CA SER A 25 -8.67 -1.26 -50.07
C SER A 25 -9.82 -0.85 -51.01
N PRO A 26 -10.83 -0.12 -50.51
CA PRO A 26 -11.01 1.23 -51.05
C PRO A 26 -11.45 2.29 -50.04
N THR A 27 -10.97 3.50 -50.32
CA THR A 27 -11.40 4.83 -49.87
C THR A 27 -12.81 5.17 -50.41
N ARG A 28 -13.58 6.05 -49.72
CA ARG A 28 -14.25 7.28 -50.26
C ARG A 28 -15.59 7.69 -49.56
N THR A 29 -15.51 8.69 -48.67
CA THR A 29 -16.16 10.05 -48.73
C THR A 29 -17.67 10.31 -48.50
N ARG A 30 -17.92 11.35 -47.65
CA ARG A 30 -19.05 12.35 -47.54
C ARG A 30 -20.39 11.86 -46.95
N GLN A 31 -21.21 12.63 -46.22
CA GLN A 31 -21.45 14.08 -45.99
C GLN A 31 -22.27 14.23 -44.66
N HIS A 32 -22.00 15.17 -43.75
CA HIS A 32 -22.54 16.54 -43.57
C HIS A 32 -24.00 16.67 -43.06
N LEU A 33 -24.20 17.69 -42.18
CA LEU A 33 -25.44 18.26 -41.55
C LEU A 33 -25.66 17.81 -40.09
N SER A 34 -26.02 18.64 -39.10
CA SER A 34 -26.23 20.09 -38.98
C SER A 34 -26.50 20.43 -37.50
N MET A 35 -25.87 21.52 -37.02
CA MET A 35 -26.35 22.62 -36.16
C MET A 35 -27.40 22.47 -35.01
N CYS A 36 -27.13 23.33 -34.00
CA CYS A 36 -28.02 23.99 -33.02
C CYS A 36 -28.28 23.29 -31.66
N ARG A 37 -27.69 23.84 -30.58
CA ARG A 37 -28.46 24.11 -29.35
C ARG A 37 -27.96 25.35 -28.61
N ASN A 38 -28.91 26.26 -28.41
CA ASN A 38 -28.82 27.55 -27.74
C ASN A 38 -28.82 27.41 -26.21
N GLN A 39 -28.12 28.36 -25.58
CA GLN A 39 -28.41 29.13 -24.36
C GLN A 39 -29.22 28.48 -23.23
N SER A 40 -28.71 28.60 -21.99
CA SER A 40 -29.47 29.12 -20.85
C SER A 40 -28.50 29.50 -19.72
N SER A 41 -28.31 30.80 -19.56
CA SER A 41 -27.80 31.47 -18.38
C SER A 41 -28.92 31.70 -17.37
N SER A 42 -28.68 31.45 -16.09
CA SER A 42 -29.40 32.10 -14.99
C SER A 42 -28.53 32.17 -13.73
N ASN A 43 -28.41 33.40 -13.23
CA ASN A 43 -27.76 33.83 -11.99
C ASN A 43 -28.63 33.51 -10.75
N SER A 44 -27.98 33.38 -9.60
CA SER A 44 -28.39 33.95 -8.29
C SER A 44 -27.22 33.69 -7.31
N SER A 45 -26.45 34.68 -6.87
CA SER A 45 -26.75 35.78 -5.93
C SER A 45 -27.11 35.27 -4.53
N ALA A 46 -26.14 35.32 -3.61
CA ALA A 46 -26.37 35.39 -2.18
C ALA A 46 -25.36 36.40 -1.59
N GLU A 47 -25.86 37.61 -1.34
CA GLU A 47 -25.41 38.55 -0.30
C GLU A 47 -25.59 37.87 1.08
N GLU A 48 -24.97 38.26 2.21
CA GLU A 48 -24.72 39.61 2.69
C GLU A 48 -23.80 39.54 3.93
N THR A 49 -22.84 40.44 4.02
CA THR A 49 -22.09 40.79 5.24
C THR A 49 -22.66 42.08 5.79
N HIS A 50 -22.87 42.23 7.11
CA HIS A 50 -22.77 43.55 7.76
C HIS A 50 -22.50 43.45 9.27
N SER A 51 -21.38 44.07 9.68
CA SER A 51 -21.04 44.48 11.04
C SER A 51 -21.80 45.75 11.44
N ILE A 52 -22.09 45.92 12.74
CA ILE A 52 -22.30 47.24 13.36
C ILE A 52 -21.73 47.24 14.79
N ASP A 53 -20.98 48.31 15.08
CA ASP A 53 -20.33 48.72 16.33
C ASP A 53 -21.30 49.06 17.49
N GLY A 54 -20.76 49.02 18.72
CA GLY A 54 -20.76 50.24 19.55
C GLY A 54 -21.57 50.29 20.88
N ALA A 55 -20.79 50.45 21.96
CA ALA A 55 -21.05 51.29 23.16
C ALA A 55 -21.85 50.77 24.38
N ALA A 56 -21.07 50.45 25.43
CA ALA A 56 -21.12 50.91 26.82
C ALA A 56 -22.43 50.87 27.66
N SER A 57 -22.37 50.15 28.79
CA SER A 57 -22.77 50.73 30.08
C SER A 57 -22.12 49.99 31.27
N VAL A 58 -21.57 50.78 32.18
CA VAL A 58 -20.93 50.37 33.44
C VAL A 58 -21.99 50.41 34.53
N ILE A 59 -22.21 49.31 35.25
CA ILE A 59 -22.79 49.35 36.60
C ILE A 59 -21.93 48.48 37.52
N ARG A 60 -21.15 49.17 38.36
CA ARG A 60 -20.55 48.61 39.57
C ARG A 60 -21.50 48.90 40.73
N THR A 61 -21.98 47.88 41.41
CA THR A 61 -22.36 47.96 42.83
C THR A 61 -21.95 46.68 43.53
N ALA A 62 -21.53 46.87 44.78
CA ALA A 62 -20.71 45.97 45.55
C ALA A 62 -21.50 45.21 46.62
N LEU A 63 -20.93 44.06 46.97
CA LEU A 63 -20.85 43.44 48.29
C LEU A 63 -22.02 42.64 48.90
N CYS A 64 -21.57 41.50 49.44
CA CYS A 64 -22.10 40.70 50.53
C CYS A 64 -23.28 39.77 50.25
N SER A 65 -22.98 38.47 50.13
CA SER A 65 -23.22 37.56 51.26
C SER A 65 -22.61 36.18 51.01
N VAL A 66 -21.93 35.70 52.05
CA VAL A 66 -21.50 34.32 52.32
C VAL A 66 -22.62 33.33 51.96
N VAL A 67 -22.25 32.14 51.44
CA VAL A 67 -22.73 30.80 51.85
C VAL A 67 -22.55 29.76 50.71
N CYS A 68 -22.08 28.57 51.12
CA CYS A 68 -22.06 27.28 50.42
C CYS A 68 -20.94 27.01 49.40
N THR A 69 -19.82 26.56 49.97
CA THR A 69 -19.04 25.43 49.45
C THR A 69 -19.94 24.27 48.98
N ALA A 70 -19.93 24.00 47.68
CA ALA A 70 -20.12 22.68 47.11
C ALA A 70 -19.50 22.68 45.70
N ALA A 71 -18.16 22.71 45.64
CA ALA A 71 -17.47 22.28 44.43
C ALA A 71 -17.76 20.79 44.28
N VAL A 72 -18.71 20.43 43.42
CA VAL A 72 -18.86 19.06 42.94
C VAL A 72 -17.59 18.75 42.14
N VAL A 73 -16.62 18.14 42.81
CA VAL A 73 -15.53 17.46 42.13
C VAL A 73 -16.16 16.27 41.43
N LEU A 74 -16.54 16.46 40.16
CA LEU A 74 -16.71 15.35 39.23
C LEU A 74 -15.33 14.68 39.12
N GLN A 75 -15.07 13.76 40.03
CA GLN A 75 -14.00 12.79 39.87
C GLN A 75 -14.39 11.99 38.64
N SER A 76 -13.68 12.23 37.53
CA SER A 76 -13.66 11.36 36.38
C SER A 76 -13.39 9.95 36.91
N LEU A 77 -14.40 9.08 36.86
CA LEU A 77 -14.17 7.67 37.07
C LEU A 77 -13.10 7.23 36.05
N PRO A 78 -12.07 6.48 36.46
CA PRO A 78 -11.20 5.85 35.49
C PRO A 78 -12.09 4.96 34.63
N ASP A 79 -12.15 5.27 33.34
CA ASP A 79 -12.76 4.41 32.34
C ASP A 79 -12.20 3.01 32.59
N THR A 80 -13.06 2.08 33.01
CA THR A 80 -12.68 0.68 33.18
C THR A 80 -12.15 0.23 31.84
N ALA A 81 -10.82 0.15 31.72
CA ALA A 81 -10.14 -0.28 30.52
C ALA A 81 -10.56 -1.72 30.24
N VAL A 82 -11.63 -1.86 29.44
CA VAL A 82 -12.04 -3.15 28.90
C VAL A 82 -10.82 -3.70 28.20
N ALA A 83 -10.39 -4.90 28.60
CA ALA A 83 -9.23 -5.55 28.01
C ALA A 83 -9.41 -5.55 26.48
N ALA A 84 -8.51 -4.84 25.79
CA ALA A 84 -8.66 -4.57 24.38
C ALA A 84 -8.51 -5.89 23.59
N THR A 85 -9.62 -6.43 23.09
CA THR A 85 -9.62 -7.60 22.21
C THR A 85 -9.05 -7.22 20.83
N PRO A 86 -8.42 -8.15 20.09
CA PRO A 86 -7.98 -7.89 18.71
C PRO A 86 -9.09 -7.30 17.84
N TYR A 87 -10.35 -7.73 18.03
CA TYR A 87 -11.53 -7.16 17.37
C TYR A 87 -11.74 -5.66 17.71
N SER A 88 -11.73 -5.28 18.99
CA SER A 88 -11.87 -3.88 19.37
C SER A 88 -10.70 -3.02 18.89
N GLN A 89 -9.49 -3.60 18.82
CA GLN A 89 -8.30 -2.93 18.30
C GLN A 89 -8.31 -2.81 16.78
N SER A 90 -8.94 -3.75 16.07
CA SER A 90 -9.07 -3.68 14.62
C SER A 90 -9.99 -2.55 14.17
N GLN A 91 -10.89 -2.07 15.04
CA GLN A 91 -11.76 -0.94 14.72
C GLN A 91 -11.01 0.40 14.72
N THR A 92 -9.92 0.52 15.47
CA THR A 92 -9.00 1.67 15.44
C THR A 92 -7.72 1.38 14.64
N GLN A 93 -7.75 0.32 13.80
CA GLN A 93 -6.59 -0.24 13.12
C GLN A 93 -5.83 0.77 12.26
N SER A 94 -6.53 1.63 11.53
CA SER A 94 -5.89 2.65 10.67
C SER A 94 -5.00 3.62 11.46
N GLU A 95 -5.32 3.86 12.74
CA GLU A 95 -4.51 4.73 13.61
C GLU A 95 -3.34 3.97 14.28
N ARG A 96 -3.44 2.64 14.41
CA ARG A 96 -2.42 1.79 15.03
C ARG A 96 -1.42 1.18 14.04
N LEU A 97 -1.79 1.04 12.78
CA LEU A 97 -0.90 0.55 11.73
C LEU A 97 0.14 1.63 11.38
N GLN A 98 1.15 1.73 12.24
CA GLN A 98 2.26 2.65 12.04
C GLN A 98 3.09 2.16 10.84
N ILE A 99 3.07 2.95 9.77
CA ILE A 99 4.01 2.88 8.65
C ILE A 99 5.29 3.64 9.01
N GLY A 100 6.36 3.37 8.30
CA GLY A 100 7.65 4.03 8.47
C GLY A 100 8.73 3.12 9.03
N LEU A 101 9.89 3.73 9.22
CA LEU A 101 11.07 3.09 9.79
C LEU A 101 11.05 3.16 11.31
N LEU A 102 11.49 2.08 11.96
CA LEU A 102 11.79 2.02 13.37
C LEU A 102 13.30 1.78 13.53
N ASN A 103 14.01 2.74 14.12
CA ASN A 103 15.47 2.69 14.29
C ASN A 103 16.22 2.42 12.96
N GLY A 104 15.79 3.06 11.87
CA GLY A 104 16.40 2.89 10.55
C GLY A 104 16.10 1.56 9.86
N ARG A 105 15.17 0.75 10.36
CA ARG A 105 14.74 -0.51 9.74
C ARG A 105 13.24 -0.50 9.50
N ILE A 106 12.77 -1.30 8.55
CA ILE A 106 11.33 -1.53 8.38
C ILE A 106 10.75 -2.19 9.62
N ARG A 107 9.53 -1.81 9.98
CA ARG A 107 8.82 -2.37 11.13
C ARG A 107 8.44 -3.83 10.89
N ALA A 108 8.39 -4.62 11.97
CA ALA A 108 7.84 -5.96 11.92
C ALA A 108 6.31 -5.94 11.70
N CYS A 109 5.74 -7.08 11.31
CA CYS A 109 4.30 -7.23 11.21
C CYS A 109 3.63 -7.26 12.60
N PRO A 110 2.59 -6.45 12.85
CA PRO A 110 1.81 -6.48 14.08
C PRO A 110 0.77 -7.60 14.02
N LEU A 111 1.21 -8.86 14.13
CA LEU A 111 0.33 -10.04 13.99
C LEU A 111 -0.75 -10.15 15.07
N ASP A 112 -0.62 -9.41 16.16
CA ASP A 112 -1.60 -9.27 17.22
C ASP A 112 -2.88 -8.53 16.78
N ILE A 113 -2.75 -7.64 15.79
CA ILE A 113 -3.87 -6.82 15.26
C ILE A 113 -4.13 -7.14 13.79
N ASN A 114 -3.10 -7.50 13.04
CA ASN A 114 -3.17 -7.72 11.60
C ASN A 114 -2.37 -8.96 11.20
N PRO A 115 -3.02 -10.12 11.07
CA PRO A 115 -2.35 -11.32 10.59
C PRO A 115 -2.04 -11.27 9.08
N ASN A 116 -2.67 -10.37 8.33
CA ASN A 116 -2.53 -10.24 6.88
C ASN A 116 -1.34 -9.29 6.58
N CYS A 117 -0.14 -9.73 6.98
CA CYS A 117 1.09 -8.97 6.83
C CYS A 117 2.28 -9.90 6.61
N VAL A 118 3.22 -9.47 5.77
CA VAL A 118 4.50 -10.11 5.50
C VAL A 118 5.62 -9.07 5.61
N SER A 119 6.71 -9.38 6.31
CA SER A 119 7.83 -8.45 6.49
C SER A 119 9.17 -9.15 6.66
N THR A 120 10.22 -8.55 6.10
CA THR A 120 11.61 -9.00 6.29
C THR A 120 12.19 -8.67 7.66
N SER A 121 11.42 -7.99 8.52
CA SER A 121 11.85 -7.62 9.88
C SER A 121 11.04 -8.33 10.97
N SER A 122 10.11 -9.21 10.60
CA SER A 122 9.39 -10.08 11.54
C SER A 122 10.29 -11.22 12.04
N SER A 123 10.03 -11.72 13.25
CA SER A 123 10.74 -12.89 13.83
C SER A 123 9.85 -14.13 13.95
N ASN A 124 8.70 -14.11 13.28
CA ASN A 124 7.64 -15.11 13.39
C ASN A 124 7.22 -15.60 11.99
N GLN A 125 6.07 -16.23 11.87
CA GLN A 125 5.56 -16.81 10.61
C GLN A 125 5.31 -15.78 9.49
N ALA A 126 5.27 -14.49 9.81
CA ALA A 126 5.17 -13.41 8.81
C ALA A 126 6.54 -12.92 8.31
N TYR A 127 7.61 -13.63 8.65
CA TYR A 127 8.93 -13.35 8.13
C TYR A 127 9.04 -13.72 6.64
N ALA A 128 9.66 -12.84 5.86
CA ALA A 128 10.06 -13.13 4.49
C ALA A 128 11.51 -12.75 4.25
N PHE A 129 12.15 -13.38 3.27
CA PHE A 129 13.55 -13.10 2.97
C PHE A 129 13.72 -11.73 2.31
N PRO A 130 14.73 -10.96 2.73
CA PRO A 130 15.11 -9.76 2.00
C PRO A 130 15.58 -10.12 0.59
N TRP A 131 15.45 -9.18 -0.34
CA TRP A 131 15.95 -9.36 -1.69
C TRP A 131 17.38 -8.86 -1.81
N GLU A 132 18.19 -9.60 -2.55
CA GLU A 132 19.52 -9.17 -2.97
C GLU A 132 19.44 -8.51 -4.33
N VAL A 133 19.91 -7.26 -4.41
CA VAL A 133 19.95 -6.49 -5.63
C VAL A 133 21.22 -6.84 -6.40
N PRO A 134 21.13 -7.28 -7.67
CA PRO A 134 22.30 -7.47 -8.51
C PRO A 134 23.10 -6.16 -8.65
N ALA A 135 24.43 -6.26 -8.74
CA ALA A 135 25.29 -5.08 -8.87
C ALA A 135 24.96 -4.19 -10.10
N SER A 136 24.34 -4.75 -11.15
CA SER A 136 23.85 -4.01 -12.32
C SER A 136 22.70 -3.05 -11.98
N ASP A 137 21.97 -3.36 -10.92
CA ASP A 137 20.68 -2.75 -10.60
C ASP A 137 20.75 -1.82 -9.39
N SER A 138 21.80 -1.92 -8.56
CA SER A 138 21.96 -1.19 -7.29
C SER A 138 21.65 0.31 -7.40
N ALA A 139 22.21 0.99 -8.39
CA ALA A 139 22.00 2.43 -8.62
C ALA A 139 20.56 2.80 -9.05
N THR A 140 19.81 1.85 -9.58
CA THR A 140 18.46 2.05 -10.13
C THR A 140 17.38 1.24 -9.43
N ALA A 141 17.72 0.59 -8.32
CA ALA A 141 16.87 -0.38 -7.64
C ALA A 141 15.48 0.18 -7.30
N VAL A 142 15.41 1.39 -6.74
CA VAL A 142 14.12 2.02 -6.41
C VAL A 142 13.25 2.22 -7.65
N LYS A 143 13.83 2.71 -8.76
CA LYS A 143 13.09 2.90 -10.02
C LYS A 143 12.60 1.58 -10.61
N LYS A 144 13.39 0.51 -10.45
CA LYS A 144 12.97 -0.84 -10.86
C LYS A 144 11.81 -1.35 -10.02
N ILE A 145 11.86 -1.17 -8.69
CA ILE A 145 10.74 -1.53 -7.80
C ILE A 145 9.49 -0.72 -8.16
N GLU A 146 9.62 0.60 -8.38
CA GLU A 146 8.50 1.44 -8.85
C GLU A 146 7.90 0.89 -10.14
N SER A 147 8.74 0.59 -11.13
CA SER A 147 8.30 0.03 -12.41
C SER A 147 7.62 -1.33 -12.26
N ALA A 148 8.15 -2.20 -11.41
CA ALA A 148 7.58 -3.51 -11.11
C ALA A 148 6.22 -3.40 -10.41
N ILE A 149 6.06 -2.44 -9.47
CA ILE A 149 4.77 -2.15 -8.84
C ILE A 149 3.76 -1.68 -9.88
N LEU A 150 4.15 -0.75 -10.76
CA LEU A 150 3.29 -0.26 -11.83
C LEU A 150 2.89 -1.34 -12.85
N GLY A 151 3.77 -2.32 -13.09
CA GLY A 151 3.54 -3.41 -14.04
C GLY A 151 2.72 -4.58 -13.49
N THR A 152 2.89 -4.91 -12.20
CA THR A 152 2.31 -6.14 -11.60
C THR A 152 1.05 -5.88 -10.77
N GLN A 153 0.94 -4.71 -10.15
CA GLN A 153 -0.08 -4.44 -9.15
C GLN A 153 -1.29 -3.73 -9.75
N LYS A 154 -2.46 -3.90 -9.12
CA LYS A 154 -3.71 -3.26 -9.54
C LYS A 154 -3.84 -1.88 -8.91
N ASN A 155 -4.08 -0.87 -9.74
CA ASN A 155 -4.26 0.53 -9.34
C ASN A 155 -3.18 1.05 -8.34
N PRO A 156 -1.88 0.89 -8.67
CA PRO A 156 -0.80 1.26 -7.78
C PRO A 156 -0.68 2.78 -7.65
N GLN A 157 -0.37 3.23 -6.43
CA GLN A 157 -0.09 4.62 -6.11
C GLN A 157 1.19 4.71 -5.28
N ILE A 158 2.20 5.41 -5.79
CA ILE A 158 3.40 5.71 -5.00
C ILE A 158 3.06 6.88 -4.06
N VAL A 159 3.08 6.62 -2.76
CA VAL A 159 2.66 7.58 -1.74
C VAL A 159 3.84 8.42 -1.28
N LYS A 160 5.00 7.78 -1.08
CA LYS A 160 6.18 8.43 -0.50
C LYS A 160 7.45 7.82 -1.04
N VAL A 161 8.42 8.66 -1.38
CA VAL A 161 9.82 8.26 -1.63
C VAL A 161 10.70 9.25 -0.88
N GLU A 162 11.54 8.75 0.02
CA GLU A 162 12.44 9.58 0.82
C GLU A 162 13.85 9.02 0.87
N ASP A 163 14.82 9.92 0.88
CA ASP A 163 16.22 9.61 1.12
C ASP A 163 16.48 9.54 2.63
N ILE A 164 17.03 8.40 3.07
CA ILE A 164 17.34 8.13 4.48
C ILE A 164 18.85 8.10 4.65
N SER A 165 19.36 8.91 5.57
CA SER A 165 20.76 8.87 5.99
C SER A 165 20.84 8.74 7.51
N ASP A 166 21.26 7.57 7.99
CA ASP A 166 21.37 7.30 9.44
C ASP A 166 22.77 7.65 9.98
N GLY A 167 23.51 8.52 9.28
CA GLY A 167 24.92 8.87 9.56
C GLY A 167 25.93 7.74 9.29
N LYS A 168 25.49 6.49 9.14
CA LYS A 168 26.34 5.33 8.82
C LYS A 168 26.10 4.75 7.42
N ARG A 169 24.86 4.80 6.95
CA ARG A 169 24.44 4.24 5.66
C ARG A 169 23.42 5.15 5.01
N ASN A 170 23.51 5.22 3.69
CA ASN A 170 22.52 5.89 2.86
C ASN A 170 21.56 4.82 2.33
N GLY A 171 20.28 5.18 2.24
CA GLY A 171 19.27 4.32 1.67
C GLY A 171 18.10 5.13 1.17
N LYS A 172 17.20 4.46 0.46
CA LYS A 172 15.94 5.04 -0.01
C LYS A 172 14.79 4.25 0.58
N TYR A 173 13.86 4.96 1.20
CA TYR A 173 12.62 4.39 1.70
C TYR A 173 11.47 4.82 0.79
N MET A 174 10.62 3.86 0.46
CA MET A 174 9.47 4.07 -0.40
C MET A 174 8.24 3.40 0.18
N VAL A 175 7.10 4.06 -0.01
CA VAL A 175 5.77 3.54 0.32
C VAL A 175 4.90 3.60 -0.93
N ALA A 176 4.27 2.49 -1.24
CA ALA A 176 3.25 2.37 -2.27
C ALA A 176 1.96 1.81 -1.68
N GLU A 177 0.83 2.20 -2.25
CA GLU A 177 -0.47 1.61 -1.99
C GLU A 177 -0.97 0.89 -3.23
N VAL A 178 -1.55 -0.28 -3.02
CA VAL A 178 -2.09 -1.15 -4.08
C VAL A 178 -3.48 -1.63 -3.69
N ASP A 179 -4.26 -2.09 -4.66
CA ASP A 179 -5.57 -2.65 -4.37
C ASP A 179 -5.43 -4.08 -3.80
N GLY A 180 -5.98 -4.26 -2.59
CA GLY A 180 -6.04 -5.52 -1.86
C GLY A 180 -7.43 -6.17 -1.84
N PHE A 181 -7.59 -7.19 -1.00
CA PHE A 181 -8.84 -7.96 -0.93
C PHE A 181 -9.99 -7.19 -0.26
N LEU A 182 -9.73 -6.50 0.85
CA LEU A 182 -10.75 -5.79 1.65
C LEU A 182 -10.58 -4.27 1.64
N GLY A 183 -9.64 -3.75 0.86
CA GLY A 183 -9.28 -2.34 0.83
C GLY A 183 -7.97 -2.11 0.09
N ARG A 184 -7.27 -1.04 0.46
CA ARG A 184 -5.94 -0.71 -0.04
C ARG A 184 -4.90 -1.38 0.85
N ASP A 185 -3.92 -2.01 0.24
CA ASP A 185 -2.79 -2.60 0.92
C ASP A 185 -1.58 -1.68 0.78
N THR A 186 -0.72 -1.67 1.78
CA THR A 186 0.48 -0.84 1.80
C THR A 186 1.72 -1.72 1.64
N LEU A 187 2.57 -1.30 0.70
CA LEU A 187 3.88 -1.87 0.44
C LEU A 187 4.95 -0.86 0.88
N GLU A 188 5.86 -1.29 1.73
CA GLU A 188 7.00 -0.50 2.17
C GLU A 188 8.28 -1.17 1.72
N PHE A 189 9.19 -0.37 1.17
CA PHE A 189 10.50 -0.82 0.73
C PHE A 189 11.57 0.08 1.32
N LEU A 190 12.67 -0.54 1.74
CA LEU A 190 13.86 0.13 2.19
C LEU A 190 15.03 -0.52 1.48
N VAL A 191 15.60 0.24 0.54
CA VAL A 191 16.78 -0.15 -0.23
C VAL A 191 18.00 0.42 0.47
N ARG A 192 18.92 -0.45 0.89
CA ARG A 192 20.22 -0.08 1.46
C ARG A 192 21.31 -0.92 0.83
N ASP A 193 22.29 -0.23 0.26
CA ASP A 193 23.40 -0.88 -0.43
C ASP A 193 22.82 -1.83 -1.51
N ASP A 194 23.10 -3.14 -1.41
CA ASP A 194 22.61 -4.16 -2.32
C ASP A 194 21.47 -5.01 -1.71
N ILE A 195 20.84 -4.57 -0.62
CA ILE A 195 19.78 -5.32 0.07
C ILE A 195 18.49 -4.51 0.12
N VAL A 196 17.38 -5.15 -0.25
CA VAL A 196 16.03 -4.61 -0.10
C VAL A 196 15.31 -5.33 1.03
N THR A 197 14.97 -4.55 2.04
CA THR A 197 14.01 -4.97 3.07
C THR A 197 12.64 -4.44 2.70
N TYR A 198 11.60 -5.20 3.02
CA TYR A 198 10.23 -4.81 2.67
C TYR A 198 9.21 -5.24 3.73
N ARG A 199 8.03 -4.64 3.65
CA ARG A 199 6.82 -5.06 4.35
C ARG A 199 5.60 -4.88 3.44
N SER A 200 4.75 -5.88 3.35
CA SER A 200 3.45 -5.86 2.68
C SER A 200 2.38 -6.07 3.74
N MET A 201 1.41 -5.19 3.84
CA MET A 201 0.36 -5.31 4.85
C MET A 201 -1.00 -4.85 4.32
N ALA A 202 -2.05 -5.57 4.71
CA ALA A 202 -3.41 -5.14 4.46
C ALA A 202 -3.81 -4.03 5.43
N ASN A 203 -4.26 -2.86 4.96
CA ASN A 203 -4.62 -1.78 5.89
C ASN A 203 -5.93 -2.05 6.64
N LYS A 204 -6.77 -2.95 6.12
CA LYS A 204 -8.06 -3.30 6.68
C LYS A 204 -8.16 -4.79 6.91
N VAL A 205 -8.40 -5.19 8.17
CA VAL A 205 -8.74 -6.56 8.54
C VAL A 205 -10.15 -6.58 9.10
N GLN A 206 -10.95 -7.53 8.63
CA GLN A 206 -12.27 -7.79 9.19
C GLN A 206 -12.20 -8.97 10.14
N TYR A 207 -12.99 -8.91 11.20
CA TYR A 207 -13.03 -9.93 12.23
C TYR A 207 -14.46 -10.44 12.41
N VAL A 208 -14.61 -11.75 12.57
CA VAL A 208 -15.90 -12.39 12.83
C VAL A 208 -16.18 -12.40 14.33
N TYR A 209 -17.22 -11.70 14.74
CA TYR A 209 -17.72 -11.69 16.12
C TYR A 209 -18.66 -12.89 16.36
N PRO A 210 -18.64 -13.55 17.54
CA PRO A 210 -17.87 -13.29 18.77
C PRO A 210 -16.48 -13.96 18.85
N PHE A 211 -16.07 -14.67 17.81
CA PHE A 211 -14.88 -15.53 17.86
C PHE A 211 -13.55 -14.78 17.73
N THR A 212 -13.58 -13.47 17.45
CA THR A 212 -12.38 -12.63 17.28
C THR A 212 -11.40 -13.19 16.23
N THR A 213 -11.90 -14.00 15.30
CA THR A 213 -11.09 -14.61 14.24
C THR A 213 -10.97 -13.62 13.09
N PRO A 214 -9.75 -13.26 12.67
CA PRO A 214 -9.53 -12.41 11.50
C PRO A 214 -9.88 -13.16 10.22
N LEU A 215 -10.49 -12.45 9.28
CA LEU A 215 -10.66 -12.94 7.92
C LEU A 215 -9.31 -12.82 7.19
N GLY A 216 -8.81 -13.96 6.75
CA GLY A 216 -7.55 -14.02 6.00
C GLY A 216 -7.64 -13.30 4.65
N ASP A 217 -6.50 -12.84 4.17
CA ASP A 217 -6.34 -12.24 2.83
C ASP A 217 -6.09 -13.29 1.72
N PHE A 218 -6.23 -14.59 2.03
CA PHE A 218 -5.92 -15.71 1.14
C PHE A 218 -4.49 -15.67 0.55
N GLY A 219 -3.55 -15.15 1.33
CA GLY A 219 -2.16 -14.99 0.95
C GLY A 219 -1.95 -13.91 -0.10
N ALA A 220 -2.86 -12.92 -0.20
CA ALA A 220 -2.71 -11.80 -1.13
C ALA A 220 -1.39 -11.06 -0.90
N GLN A 221 -1.03 -10.74 0.35
CA GLN A 221 0.24 -10.06 0.66
C GLN A 221 1.45 -10.87 0.14
N GLN A 222 1.45 -12.18 0.36
CA GLN A 222 2.53 -13.03 -0.12
C GLN A 222 2.60 -13.05 -1.65
N LYS A 223 1.46 -13.11 -2.33
CA LYS A 223 1.37 -13.08 -3.80
C LYS A 223 1.84 -11.76 -4.38
N HIS A 224 1.53 -10.63 -3.73
CA HIS A 224 2.02 -9.32 -4.17
C HIS A 224 3.55 -9.26 -4.16
N ILE A 225 4.17 -9.69 -3.05
CA ILE A 225 5.64 -9.75 -2.93
C ILE A 225 6.24 -10.75 -3.91
N GLN A 226 5.64 -11.94 -4.07
CA GLN A 226 6.12 -12.94 -5.02
C GLN A 226 6.09 -12.42 -6.47
N ALA A 227 4.99 -11.81 -6.90
CA ALA A 227 4.88 -11.24 -8.24
C ALA A 227 5.91 -10.13 -8.50
N LEU A 228 6.23 -9.32 -7.49
CA LEU A 228 7.30 -8.32 -7.59
C LEU A 228 8.68 -8.97 -7.69
N GLY A 229 8.94 -10.01 -6.89
CA GLY A 229 10.18 -10.78 -6.97
C GLY A 229 10.38 -11.41 -8.35
N ASP A 230 9.32 -11.99 -8.91
CA ASP A 230 9.34 -12.62 -10.24
C ASP A 230 9.59 -11.60 -11.37
N GLU A 231 8.97 -10.42 -11.30
CA GLU A 231 9.17 -9.32 -12.27
C GLU A 231 10.58 -8.72 -12.19
N LEU A 232 11.11 -8.58 -10.97
CA LEU A 232 12.45 -8.02 -10.75
C LEU A 232 13.55 -9.04 -11.09
N GLY A 233 13.26 -10.34 -10.99
CA GLY A 233 14.23 -11.42 -11.14
C GLY A 233 15.33 -11.39 -10.07
N TRP A 234 15.07 -10.74 -8.93
CA TRP A 234 16.01 -10.66 -7.81
C TRP A 234 15.92 -11.93 -6.98
N LEU A 235 17.07 -12.44 -6.55
CA LEU A 235 17.15 -13.71 -5.85
C LEU A 235 16.45 -13.62 -4.49
N LEU A 236 15.46 -14.50 -4.29
CA LEU A 236 15.02 -14.93 -2.97
C LEU A 236 15.96 -16.08 -2.57
N PRO A 237 16.71 -15.99 -1.46
CA PRO A 237 17.37 -17.15 -0.90
C PRO A 237 16.29 -18.18 -0.52
N ASP A 238 16.10 -19.19 -1.37
CA ASP A 238 15.17 -20.29 -1.13
C ASP A 238 15.92 -21.48 -0.51
N PHE A 239 15.47 -21.91 0.68
CA PHE A 239 16.09 -23.02 1.43
C PHE A 239 15.86 -24.37 0.77
N ASP A 240 14.89 -24.50 -0.14
CA ASP A 240 14.57 -25.77 -0.80
C ASP A 240 15.58 -26.18 -1.88
N THR A 241 16.52 -25.28 -2.23
CA THR A 241 17.59 -25.55 -3.23
C THR A 241 18.88 -26.12 -2.64
N THR A 242 19.01 -26.17 -1.31
CA THR A 242 20.11 -26.89 -0.64
C THR A 242 19.70 -28.33 -0.33
N LYS A 243 19.92 -29.23 -1.28
CA LYS A 243 19.80 -30.67 -1.09
C LYS A 243 21.03 -31.41 -1.59
#